data_AF-A0A0A2MMB6-F1
#
_entry.id   AF-A0A0A2MMB6-F1
#
_cell.length_a   1.000
_cell.length_b   1.000
_cell.length_c   1.000
_cell.angle_alpha   90.00
_cell.angle_beta   90.00
_cell.angle_gamma   90.00
#
_symmetry.space_group_name_H-M   'P 1'
#
loop_
_entity.id
_entity.type
_entity.pdbx_description
1 polymer ?
#
loop_
_entity_poly.entity_id
_entity_poly.type
_entity_poly.pdbx_seq_one_letter_code
_entity_poly.pdbx_strand_id
1 'polypeptide(L)'
;MKKEIRNKTIICLVIVFTVVYVYNKFSTKSMIIGKYVNKNYGNTFIGENPHIADTLILYDNNHFRSGYYGDGEYKLFYGFNGTRIALSYKDKYGDNGFTTSIDRLYFFGNLKINLYVDLNQYYEKI
;
A
#
# COMPACT_ATOMS: atom_id res chain seq x y z
N MET A 1 2.15 38.24 -24.30
CA MET A 1 1.34 38.12 -23.06
C MET A 1 0.51 36.83 -22.97
N LYS A 2 -0.48 36.56 -23.84
CA LYS A 2 -1.33 35.34 -23.75
C LYS A 2 -0.58 33.99 -23.80
N LYS A 3 0.46 33.88 -24.65
CA LYS A 3 1.29 32.66 -24.78
C LYS A 3 2.10 32.36 -23.50
N GLU A 4 2.60 33.41 -22.84
CA GLU A 4 3.37 33.29 -21.61
C GLU A 4 2.50 32.86 -20.43
N ILE A 5 1.29 33.42 -20.33
CA ILE A 5 0.29 33.01 -19.33
C ILE A 5 -0.09 31.53 -19.55
N ARG A 6 -0.34 31.12 -20.79
CA ARG A 6 -0.63 29.72 -21.14
C ARG A 6 0.49 28.76 -20.71
N ASN A 7 1.76 29.13 -20.93
CA ASN A 7 2.90 28.30 -20.52
C ASN A 7 2.98 28.17 -19.00
N LYS A 8 2.76 29.26 -18.25
CA LYS A 8 2.73 29.24 -16.78
C LYS A 8 1.59 28.35 -16.25
N THR A 9 0.41 28.40 -16.86
CA THR A 9 -0.71 27.53 -16.50
C THR A 9 -0.39 26.06 -16.74
N ILE A 10 0.20 25.70 -17.90
CA ILE A 10 0.59 24.30 -18.19
C ILE A 10 1.62 23.80 -17.18
N ILE A 11 2.65 24.60 -16.89
CA ILE A 11 3.67 24.24 -15.89
C ILE A 11 3.03 24.02 -14.53
N CYS A 12 2.12 24.90 -14.11
CA CYS A 12 1.40 24.76 -12.85
C CYS A 12 0.60 23.45 -12.78
N LEU A 13 -0.14 23.10 -13.85
CA LEU A 13 -0.89 21.84 -13.92
C LEU A 13 0.02 20.62 -13.82
N VAL A 14 1.15 20.61 -14.54
CA VAL A 14 2.13 19.51 -14.48
C VAL A 14 2.69 19.34 -13.07
N ILE A 15 3.02 20.43 -12.39
CA ILE A 15 3.50 20.39 -10.99
C ILE A 15 2.41 19.80 -10.09
N VAL A 16 1.17 20.25 -10.22
CA VAL A 16 0.05 19.74 -9.42
C VAL A 16 -0.11 18.23 -9.63
N PHE A 17 -0.19 17.76 -10.87
CA PHE A 17 -0.29 16.33 -11.17
C PHE A 17 0.90 15.52 -10.63
N THR A 18 2.11 16.08 -10.70
CA THR A 18 3.31 15.44 -10.17
C THR A 18 3.25 15.31 -8.65
N VAL A 19 2.86 16.37 -7.93
CA VAL A 19 2.69 16.36 -6.47
C VAL A 19 1.62 15.37 -6.06
N VAL A 20 0.48 15.36 -6.77
CA VAL A 20 -0.60 14.37 -6.55
C VAL A 20 -0.04 12.96 -6.72
N TYR A 21 0.63 12.68 -7.83
CA TYR A 21 1.18 11.35 -8.13
C TYR A 21 2.15 10.90 -7.02
N VAL A 22 3.09 11.75 -6.63
CA VAL A 22 4.08 11.45 -5.58
C VAL A 22 3.38 11.19 -4.25
N TYR A 23 2.43 12.04 -3.85
CA TYR A 23 1.67 11.85 -2.61
C TYR A 23 0.89 10.53 -2.57
N ASN A 24 0.37 10.09 -3.71
CA ASN A 24 -0.39 8.85 -3.81
C ASN A 24 0.47 7.60 -3.75
N LYS A 25 1.70 7.66 -4.27
CA LYS A 25 2.59 6.51 -4.42
C LYS A 25 3.66 6.40 -3.35
N PHE A 26 4.03 7.48 -2.68
CA PHE A 26 5.07 7.46 -1.66
C PHE A 26 4.47 7.63 -0.27
N SER A 27 4.85 6.75 0.65
CA SER A 27 4.42 6.78 2.04
C SER A 27 5.58 6.48 2.97
N THR A 28 5.74 7.28 4.02
CA THR A 28 6.79 7.11 5.02
C THR A 28 6.40 6.03 6.03
N LYS A 29 7.37 5.55 6.80
CA LYS A 29 7.14 4.56 7.87
C LYS A 29 6.05 5.00 8.86
N SER A 30 6.10 6.25 9.32
CA SER A 30 5.10 6.79 10.25
C SER A 30 3.69 6.83 9.66
N MET A 31 3.56 7.03 8.35
CA MET A 31 2.26 7.02 7.68
C MET A 31 1.65 5.62 7.60
N ILE A 32 2.46 4.57 7.50
CA ILE A 32 1.96 3.20 7.31
C ILE A 32 1.75 2.43 8.62
N ILE A 33 2.37 2.85 9.72
CA ILE A 33 2.16 2.21 11.03
C ILE A 33 0.67 2.33 11.40
N GLY A 34 0.07 1.25 11.87
CA GLY A 34 -1.33 1.23 12.29
C GLY A 34 -2.07 -0.05 11.90
N LYS A 35 -3.40 0.01 12.03
CA LYS A 35 -4.30 -1.11 11.82
C LYS A 35 -4.94 -1.03 10.43
N TYR A 36 -5.04 -2.16 9.77
CA TYR A 36 -5.63 -2.30 8.46
C TYR A 36 -6.66 -3.43 8.47
N VAL A 37 -7.69 -3.29 7.64
CA VAL A 37 -8.70 -4.34 7.42
C VAL A 37 -8.67 -4.79 5.98
N ASN A 38 -8.78 -6.10 5.79
CA ASN A 38 -8.86 -6.69 4.46
C ASN A 38 -10.18 -6.29 3.79
N LYS A 39 -10.12 -5.87 2.52
CA LYS A 39 -11.26 -5.47 1.69
C LYS A 39 -11.28 -6.31 0.42
N ASN A 40 -12.50 -6.56 -0.08
CA ASN A 40 -12.75 -7.34 -1.29
C ASN A 40 -12.11 -8.75 -1.24
N TYR A 41 -12.12 -9.36 -0.06
CA TYR A 41 -11.75 -10.76 0.16
C TYR A 41 -12.89 -11.69 -0.27
N GLY A 42 -12.60 -13.00 -0.30
CA GLY A 42 -13.56 -14.03 -0.69
C GLY A 42 -13.21 -14.74 -2.00
N ASN A 43 -12.27 -14.19 -2.77
CA ASN A 43 -11.67 -14.91 -3.88
C ASN A 43 -10.56 -15.85 -3.37
N THR A 44 -10.63 -17.12 -3.76
CA THR A 44 -9.67 -18.17 -3.36
C THR A 44 -8.65 -18.51 -4.44
N PHE A 45 -8.65 -17.80 -5.57
CA PHE A 45 -7.74 -18.03 -6.70
C PHE A 45 -6.27 -17.89 -6.30
N ILE A 46 -5.97 -16.98 -5.36
CA ILE A 46 -4.62 -16.77 -4.82
C ILE A 46 -4.63 -17.24 -3.36
N GLY A 47 -4.13 -18.45 -3.13
CA GLY A 47 -4.14 -19.06 -1.79
C GLY A 47 -3.35 -18.30 -0.73
N GLU A 48 -2.34 -17.53 -1.15
CA GLU A 48 -1.53 -16.68 -0.25
C GLU A 48 -2.27 -15.44 0.23
N ASN A 49 -3.33 -15.01 -0.46
CA ASN A 49 -4.12 -13.86 -0.04
C ASN A 49 -5.20 -14.29 0.96
N PRO A 50 -5.54 -13.44 1.94
CA PRO A 50 -6.56 -13.77 2.92
C PRO A 50 -7.92 -13.74 2.22
N HIS A 51 -8.54 -14.91 2.11
CA HIS A 51 -9.87 -15.11 1.52
C HIS A 51 -10.99 -14.93 2.54
N ILE A 52 -10.64 -14.71 3.82
CA ILE A 52 -11.56 -14.37 4.91
C ILE A 52 -11.29 -12.95 5.42
N ALA A 53 -12.18 -12.46 6.27
CA ALA A 53 -11.97 -11.21 6.99
C ALA A 53 -10.67 -11.30 7.82
N ASP A 54 -9.79 -10.32 7.64
CA ASP A 54 -8.53 -10.25 8.38
C ASP A 54 -8.21 -8.81 8.79
N THR A 55 -7.40 -8.69 9.83
CA THR A 55 -6.81 -7.43 10.29
C THR A 55 -5.30 -7.56 10.31
N LEU A 56 -4.61 -6.65 9.62
CA LEU A 56 -3.16 -6.51 9.65
C LEU A 56 -2.78 -5.31 10.53
N ILE A 57 -1.89 -5.49 11.49
CA ILE A 57 -1.35 -4.43 12.35
C ILE A 57 0.14 -4.30 12.06
N LEU A 58 0.57 -3.12 11.61
CA LEU A 58 1.99 -2.79 11.40
C LEU A 58 2.49 -1.99 12.60
N TYR A 59 3.53 -2.49 13.27
CA TYR A 59 4.17 -1.85 14.42
C TYR A 59 5.37 -0.99 14.00
N ASP A 60 5.80 -0.08 14.87
CA ASP A 60 6.94 0.81 14.62
C ASP A 60 8.30 0.11 14.65
N ASN A 61 8.38 -1.07 15.26
CA ASN A 61 9.58 -1.90 15.38
C ASN A 61 9.82 -2.85 14.19
N ASN A 62 9.18 -2.60 13.04
CA ASN A 62 9.22 -3.45 11.83
C ASN A 62 8.57 -4.84 12.00
N HIS A 63 7.81 -5.08 13.06
CA HIS A 63 6.98 -6.29 13.18
C HIS A 63 5.56 -6.03 12.71
N PHE A 64 4.85 -7.11 12.38
CA PHE A 64 3.41 -7.07 12.13
C PHE A 64 2.68 -8.23 12.81
N ARG A 65 1.37 -8.08 12.95
CA ARG A 65 0.47 -9.17 13.34
C ARG A 65 -0.76 -9.19 12.44
N SER A 66 -1.16 -10.38 12.02
CA SER A 66 -2.35 -10.66 11.23
C SER A 66 -3.07 -11.89 11.76
N GLY A 67 -4.40 -11.92 11.68
CA GLY A 67 -5.17 -13.12 12.03
C GLY A 67 -4.96 -14.25 11.01
N TYR A 68 -4.71 -13.91 9.75
CA TYR A 68 -4.46 -14.87 8.67
C TYR A 68 -2.99 -15.30 8.59
N TYR A 69 -2.05 -14.35 8.62
CA TYR A 69 -0.62 -14.62 8.47
C TYR A 69 0.13 -14.89 9.80
N GLY A 70 -0.52 -14.63 10.94
CA GLY A 70 0.14 -14.67 12.24
C GLY A 70 1.08 -13.48 12.47
N ASP A 71 2.14 -13.70 13.24
CA ASP A 71 3.16 -12.69 13.56
C ASP A 71 4.34 -12.78 12.58
N GLY A 72 4.91 -11.63 12.23
CA GLY A 72 6.02 -11.57 11.29
C GLY A 72 6.78 -10.24 11.30
N GLU A 73 7.61 -10.05 10.28
CA GLU A 73 8.40 -8.84 10.05
C GLU A 73 8.05 -8.19 8.71
N TYR A 74 8.21 -6.88 8.64
CA TYR A 74 8.04 -6.15 7.39
C TYR A 74 9.22 -5.24 7.07
N LYS A 75 9.45 -5.03 5.77
CA LYS A 75 10.48 -4.11 5.25
C LYS A 75 9.88 -3.20 4.18
N LEU A 76 10.29 -1.94 4.18
CA LEU A 76 9.88 -0.96 3.18
C LEU A 76 10.96 -0.73 2.13
N PHE A 77 10.52 -0.61 0.89
CA PHE A 77 11.35 -0.29 -0.25
C PHE A 77 10.79 0.94 -0.94
N TYR A 78 11.67 1.84 -1.35
CA TYR A 78 11.32 3.04 -2.08
C TYR A 78 11.96 2.97 -3.46
N GLY A 79 11.17 3.16 -4.51
CA GLY A 79 11.66 3.20 -5.88
C GLY A 79 10.87 4.18 -6.72
N PHE A 80 11.17 4.24 -8.02
CA PHE A 80 10.49 5.15 -8.95
C PHE A 80 8.97 4.92 -9.03
N ASN A 81 8.51 3.70 -8.74
CA ASN A 81 7.10 3.33 -8.78
C ASN A 81 6.38 3.50 -7.42
N GLY A 82 7.03 4.14 -6.44
CA GLY A 82 6.48 4.41 -5.12
C GLY A 82 7.04 3.53 -4.00
N THR A 83 6.27 3.44 -2.92
CA THR A 83 6.57 2.64 -1.73
C THR A 83 6.05 1.22 -1.91
N ARG A 84 6.92 0.23 -1.61
CA ARG A 84 6.57 -1.18 -1.53
C ARG A 84 6.84 -1.69 -0.12
N ILE A 85 6.12 -2.73 0.27
CA ILE A 85 6.29 -3.44 1.53
C ILE A 85 6.51 -4.92 1.25
N ALA A 86 7.52 -5.51 1.88
CA ALA A 86 7.64 -6.97 1.98
C ALA A 86 7.17 -7.39 3.36
N LEU A 87 6.35 -8.43 3.41
CA LEU A 87 5.92 -9.10 4.63
C LEU A 87 6.54 -10.49 4.65
N SER A 88 7.17 -10.85 5.77
CA SER A 88 7.80 -12.16 5.99
C SER A 88 7.27 -12.77 7.27
N TYR A 89 6.81 -14.02 7.20
CA TYR A 89 6.18 -14.73 8.31
C TYR A 89 6.44 -16.23 8.20
N LYS A 90 6.10 -16.96 9.25
CA LYS A 90 6.18 -18.43 9.27
C LYS A 90 4.79 -19.03 9.30
N ASP A 91 4.54 -19.97 8.41
CA ASP A 91 3.34 -20.81 8.43
C ASP A 91 3.71 -22.28 8.67
N LYS A 92 2.72 -23.18 8.56
CA LYS A 92 2.90 -24.63 8.75
C LYS A 92 3.84 -25.29 7.74
N TYR A 93 4.18 -24.60 6.65
CA TYR A 93 5.06 -25.07 5.58
C TYR A 93 6.45 -24.42 5.63
N GLY A 94 6.68 -23.43 6.51
CA GLY A 94 7.98 -22.82 6.76
C GLY A 94 7.97 -21.31 6.61
N ASP A 95 9.10 -20.76 6.17
CA ASP A 95 9.25 -19.32 5.90
C ASP A 95 8.50 -18.94 4.62
N ASN A 96 7.61 -17.95 4.74
CA ASN A 96 6.80 -17.44 3.66
C ASN A 96 6.84 -15.90 3.64
N GLY A 97 6.44 -15.30 2.53
CA GLY A 97 6.40 -13.86 2.41
C GLY A 97 6.09 -13.38 1.00
N PHE A 98 5.64 -12.14 0.93
CA PHE A 98 5.29 -11.50 -0.33
C PHE A 98 5.66 -10.03 -0.31
N THR A 99 5.83 -9.45 -1.50
CA THR A 99 6.16 -8.04 -1.67
C THR A 99 5.11 -7.36 -2.54
N THR A 100 4.55 -6.26 -2.03
CA THR A 100 3.46 -5.55 -2.70
C THR A 100 3.58 -4.04 -2.59
N SER A 101 2.75 -3.30 -3.31
CA SER A 101 2.71 -1.83 -3.32
C SER A 101 1.84 -1.25 -2.21
N ILE A 102 2.30 -0.14 -1.66
CA ILE A 102 1.51 0.74 -0.82
C ILE A 102 1.12 1.95 -1.66
N ASP A 103 -0.17 2.24 -1.73
CA ASP A 103 -0.66 3.49 -2.29
C ASP A 103 -1.90 3.98 -1.57
N ARG A 104 -2.37 5.16 -1.94
CA ARG A 104 -3.64 5.72 -1.51
C ARG A 104 -4.37 6.26 -2.73
N LEU A 105 -5.67 6.48 -2.58
CA LEU A 105 -6.48 7.05 -3.65
C LEU A 105 -6.68 8.57 -3.42
N TYR A 106 -6.15 9.37 -4.33
CA TYR A 106 -6.20 10.84 -4.28
C TYR A 106 -5.70 11.43 -2.94
N PHE A 107 -6.17 12.62 -2.58
CA PHE A 107 -5.77 13.32 -1.36
C PHE A 107 -6.50 12.84 -0.09
N PHE A 108 -7.62 12.14 -0.23
CA PHE A 108 -8.53 11.83 0.89
C PHE A 108 -8.72 10.33 1.14
N GLY A 109 -8.16 9.47 0.29
CA GLY A 109 -8.27 8.03 0.47
C GLY A 109 -7.36 7.52 1.57
N ASN A 110 -7.82 6.46 2.25
CA ASN A 110 -6.99 5.72 3.18
C ASN A 110 -5.83 5.04 2.46
N LEU A 111 -4.78 4.79 3.23
CA LEU A 111 -3.65 3.99 2.79
C LEU A 111 -4.08 2.56 2.51
N LYS A 112 -3.61 2.01 1.39
CA LYS A 112 -3.86 0.67 0.93
C LYS A 112 -2.55 -0.11 0.81
N ILE A 113 -2.56 -1.33 1.29
CA ILE A 113 -1.54 -2.33 0.98
C ILE A 113 -2.19 -3.29 0.00
N ASN A 114 -1.77 -3.25 -1.26
CA ASN A 114 -2.40 -4.02 -2.32
C ASN A 114 -2.11 -5.50 -2.11
N LEU A 115 -3.08 -6.38 -2.32
CA LEU A 115 -2.87 -7.83 -2.29
C LEU A 115 -2.95 -8.40 -3.70
N TYR A 116 -3.93 -7.93 -4.46
CA TYR A 116 -4.02 -8.24 -5.88
C TYR A 116 -4.79 -7.16 -6.63
N VAL A 117 -4.11 -6.53 -7.59
CA VAL A 117 -4.62 -5.33 -8.27
C VAL A 117 -5.82 -5.66 -9.15
N ASP A 118 -5.76 -6.76 -9.92
CA ASP A 118 -6.82 -7.12 -10.87
C ASP A 118 -8.14 -7.51 -10.17
N LEU A 119 -8.05 -8.01 -8.94
CA LEU A 119 -9.22 -8.32 -8.10
C LEU A 119 -9.60 -7.16 -7.16
N ASN A 120 -8.87 -6.04 -7.21
CA ASN A 120 -9.02 -4.91 -6.30
C ASN A 120 -9.05 -5.37 -4.82
N GLN A 121 -8.22 -6.35 -4.48
CA GLN A 121 -8.10 -6.89 -3.13
C GLN A 121 -6.94 -6.19 -2.41
N TYR A 122 -7.21 -5.65 -1.21
CA TYR A 122 -6.24 -4.85 -0.46
C TYR A 122 -6.57 -4.79 1.03
N TYR A 123 -5.55 -4.48 1.82
CA TYR A 123 -5.72 -4.00 3.19
C TYR A 123 -5.89 -2.49 3.21
N GLU A 124 -6.92 -1.98 3.88
CA GLU A 124 -7.19 -0.55 4.03
C GLU A 124 -6.93 -0.07 5.46
N LYS A 125 -6.18 1.01 5.61
CA LYS A 125 -5.88 1.61 6.92
C LYS A 125 -7.15 2.17 7.56
N ILE A 126 -7.31 1.95 8.87
CA ILE A 126 -8.36 2.54 9.72
C ILE A 126 -7.82 3.75 10.46
#